data_AF-A0A0B7MP18-F1
#
_entry.id   AF-A0A0B7MP18-F1
#
_cell.length_a   1.000
_cell.length_b   1.000
_cell.length_c   1.000
_cell.angle_alpha   90.00
_cell.angle_beta   90.00
_cell.angle_gamma   90.00
#
_symmetry.space_group_name_H-M   'P 1'
#
loop_
_entity.id
_entity.type
_entity.pdbx_description
1 polymer ?
#
loop_
_entity_poly.entity_id
_entity_poly.type
_entity_poly.pdbx_seq_one_letter_code
_entity_poly.pdbx_strand_id
1 'polypeptide(L)'
;MIESVTFEDLCDAFSRAPTTSSPGMDGLPYQLFRWIVANSAWREIALATFNNALKHSDIPLSWLESCIVLYKSCRIAQALKRCLA
;
A
#
# COMPACT_ATOMS: atom_id res chain seq x y z
N MET A 1 2.67 -5.93 -24.29
CA MET A 1 3.40 -6.60 -23.19
C MET A 1 3.54 -5.56 -22.10
N ILE A 2 3.14 -5.87 -20.86
CA ILE A 2 3.22 -4.90 -19.75
C ILE A 2 4.66 -4.89 -19.22
N GLU A 3 5.21 -3.69 -19.03
CA GLU A 3 6.55 -3.48 -18.49
C GLU A 3 6.64 -3.92 -17.02
N SER A 4 7.76 -4.49 -16.61
CA SER A 4 7.97 -4.86 -15.20
C SER A 4 8.17 -3.64 -14.32
N VAL A 5 7.60 -3.71 -13.12
CA VAL A 5 7.86 -2.76 -12.04
C VAL A 5 9.29 -2.93 -11.54
N THR A 6 10.04 -1.83 -11.49
CA THR A 6 11.40 -1.77 -10.96
C THR A 6 11.41 -1.51 -9.44
N PHE A 7 12.59 -1.60 -8.83
CA PHE A 7 12.74 -1.29 -7.41
C PHE A 7 12.47 0.18 -7.14
N GLU A 8 12.97 1.04 -8.02
CA GLU A 8 12.82 2.49 -7.98
C GLU A 8 11.34 2.88 -8.07
N ASP A 9 10.57 2.20 -8.92
CA ASP A 9 9.11 2.40 -9.03
C ASP A 9 8.39 2.08 -7.71
N LEU A 10 8.77 0.98 -7.05
CA LEU A 10 8.21 0.63 -5.74
C LEU A 10 8.61 1.68 -4.69
N CYS A 11 9.87 2.07 -4.61
CA CYS A 11 10.32 3.09 -3.67
C CYS A 11 9.58 4.41 -3.87
N ASP A 12 9.42 4.86 -5.12
CA ASP A 12 8.68 6.07 -5.46
C ASP A 12 7.20 5.94 -5.07
N ALA A 13 6.56 4.80 -5.35
CA ALA A 13 5.19 4.53 -4.96
C ALA A 13 4.99 4.57 -3.43
N PHE A 14 5.84 3.90 -2.66
CA PHE A 14 5.75 3.88 -1.19
C PHE A 14 6.19 5.19 -0.53
N SER A 15 6.95 6.05 -1.23
CA SER A 15 7.29 7.39 -0.75
C SER A 15 6.05 8.29 -0.61
N ARG A 16 5.02 8.04 -1.43
CA ARG A 16 3.75 8.77 -1.41
C ARG A 16 2.75 8.24 -0.37
N ALA A 17 3.08 7.16 0.35
CA ALA A 17 2.19 6.57 1.33
C ALA A 17 1.91 7.56 2.48
N PRO A 18 0.64 7.70 2.92
CA PRO A 18 0.26 8.65 3.96
C PRO A 18 0.84 8.27 5.32
N THR A 19 1.26 9.26 6.09
CA THR A 19 1.90 9.05 7.41
C THR A 19 0.91 9.02 8.58
N THR A 20 -0.31 9.52 8.39
CA THR A 20 -1.31 9.70 9.45
C THR A 20 -2.65 9.03 9.16
N SER A 21 -2.71 8.15 8.15
CA SER A 21 -3.93 7.41 7.81
C SER A 21 -4.04 6.12 8.62
N SER A 22 -5.28 5.69 8.86
CA SER A 22 -5.56 4.36 9.42
C SER A 22 -4.95 3.27 8.54
N PRO A 23 -4.38 2.20 9.14
CA PRO A 23 -3.76 1.10 8.40
C PRO A 23 -4.77 0.33 7.55
N GLY A 24 -4.25 -0.48 6.64
CA GLY A 24 -5.04 -1.41 5.83
C GLY A 24 -5.60 -2.57 6.64
N MET A 25 -6.18 -3.54 5.95
CA MET A 25 -6.73 -4.76 6.56
C MET A 25 -5.69 -5.61 7.30
N ASP A 26 -4.42 -5.48 6.90
CA ASP A 26 -3.27 -6.13 7.54
C ASP A 26 -2.92 -5.53 8.91
N GLY A 27 -3.49 -4.38 9.26
CA GLY A 27 -3.18 -3.63 10.48
C GLY A 27 -1.77 -3.03 10.51
N LEU A 28 -1.03 -3.10 9.39
CA LEU A 28 0.34 -2.63 9.33
C LEU A 28 0.38 -1.12 9.03
N PRO A 29 1.19 -0.33 9.76
CA PRO A 29 1.39 1.07 9.43
C PRO A 29 2.04 1.23 8.05
N TYR A 30 1.60 2.21 7.26
CA TYR A 30 2.22 2.54 5.96
C TYR A 30 3.72 2.82 6.04
N GLN A 31 4.18 3.34 7.19
CA GLN A 31 5.60 3.58 7.43
C GLN A 31 6.42 2.27 7.41
N LEU A 32 5.84 1.15 7.86
CA LEU A 32 6.52 -0.14 7.91
C LEU A 32 6.89 -0.64 6.52
N PHE A 33 6.04 -0.41 5.51
CA PHE A 33 6.32 -0.81 4.13
C PHE A 33 7.59 -0.14 3.57
N ARG A 34 7.89 1.10 3.97
CA ARG A 34 9.16 1.75 3.57
C ARG A 34 10.37 0.98 4.09
N TRP A 35 10.31 0.45 5.31
CA TRP A 35 11.39 -0.33 5.90
C TRP A 35 11.52 -1.72 5.25
N ILE A 36 10.40 -2.36 4.95
CA ILE A 36 10.37 -3.66 4.28
C ILE A 36 11.00 -3.53 2.89
N VAL A 37 10.57 -2.55 2.09
CA VAL A 37 11.07 -2.36 0.72
C VAL A 37 12.52 -1.88 0.72
N ALA A 38 12.93 -1.03 1.67
CA ALA A 38 14.32 -0.56 1.74
C ALA A 38 15.32 -1.67 2.10
N ASN A 39 14.87 -2.70 2.83
CA ASN A 39 15.74 -3.80 3.25
C ASN A 39 15.99 -4.79 2.09
N SER A 40 17.26 -5.03 1.78
CA SER A 40 17.69 -5.89 0.67
C SER A 40 17.17 -7.33 0.77
N ALA A 41 16.90 -7.84 1.97
CA ALA A 41 16.39 -9.19 2.18
C ALA A 41 14.95 -9.38 1.66
N TRP A 42 14.14 -8.31 1.63
CA TRP A 42 12.74 -8.38 1.24
C TRP A 42 12.47 -7.78 -0.15
N ARG A 43 13.46 -7.07 -0.71
CA ARG A 43 13.37 -6.43 -2.03
C ARG A 43 12.98 -7.41 -3.13
N GLU A 44 13.67 -8.54 -3.22
CA GLU A 44 13.45 -9.53 -4.27
C GLU A 44 12.04 -10.12 -4.18
N ILE A 45 11.59 -10.42 -2.96
CA ILE A 45 10.25 -10.95 -2.70
C ILE A 45 9.21 -9.92 -3.11
N ALA A 46 9.35 -8.65 -2.69
CA ALA A 46 8.41 -7.59 -3.06
C ALA A 46 8.32 -7.42 -4.59
N LEU A 47 9.46 -7.34 -5.28
CA LEU A 47 9.49 -7.22 -6.74
C LEU A 47 8.85 -8.41 -7.43
N ALA A 48 9.14 -9.63 -6.97
CA ALA A 48 8.56 -10.85 -7.52
C ALA A 48 7.04 -10.85 -7.34
N THR A 49 6.54 -10.52 -6.14
CA THR A 49 5.09 -10.48 -5.86
C THR A 49 4.37 -9.48 -6.78
N PHE A 50 4.85 -8.24 -6.88
CA PHE A 50 4.20 -7.23 -7.73
C PHE A 50 4.27 -7.57 -9.22
N ASN A 51 5.42 -8.07 -9.70
CA ASN A 51 5.57 -8.43 -11.11
C ASN A 51 4.78 -9.69 -11.48
N ASN A 52 4.67 -10.67 -10.58
CA ASN A 52 3.85 -11.86 -10.80
C ASN A 52 2.37 -11.51 -10.84
N ALA A 53 1.91 -10.65 -9.92
CA ALA A 53 0.54 -10.13 -9.96
C ALA A 53 0.25 -9.40 -11.29
N LEU A 54 1.20 -8.58 -11.77
CA LEU A 54 1.01 -7.78 -12.99
C LEU A 54 1.09 -8.59 -14.30
N LYS A 55 2.00 -9.57 -14.39
CA LYS A 55 2.27 -10.32 -15.62
C LYS A 55 1.49 -11.63 -15.73
N HIS A 56 1.18 -12.24 -14.59
CA HIS A 56 0.61 -13.59 -14.52
C HIS A 56 -0.75 -13.63 -13.82
N SER A 57 -1.26 -12.47 -13.36
CA SER A 57 -2.49 -12.41 -12.55
C SER A 57 -2.42 -13.27 -11.28
N ASP A 58 -1.20 -13.49 -10.77
CA ASP A 58 -0.95 -14.22 -9.53
C ASP A 58 -1.17 -13.27 -8.34
N ILE A 59 -2.45 -13.02 -8.04
CA ILE A 59 -2.88 -12.05 -7.04
C ILE A 59 -3.10 -12.77 -5.70
N PRO A 60 -2.45 -12.33 -4.61
CA PRO A 60 -2.69 -12.90 -3.29
C PRO A 60 -4.18 -12.81 -2.92
N LEU A 61 -4.76 -13.88 -2.34
CA LEU A 61 -6.17 -13.89 -1.94
C LEU A 61 -6.55 -12.71 -1.04
N SER A 62 -5.66 -12.31 -0.13
CA SER A 62 -5.84 -11.13 0.74
C SER A 62 -6.08 -9.81 -0.01
N TRP A 63 -5.61 -9.66 -1.26
CA TRP A 63 -5.86 -8.46 -2.07
C TRP A 63 -7.27 -8.44 -2.68
N LEU A 64 -7.93 -9.59 -2.74
CA LEU A 64 -9.30 -9.73 -3.22
C LEU A 64 -10.33 -9.55 -2.10
N GLU A 65 -9.88 -9.54 -0.85
CA GLU A 65 -10.73 -9.29 0.30
C GLU A 65 -11.06 -7.79 0.41
N SER A 66 -12.29 -7.49 0.82
CA SER A 66 -12.77 -6.13 1.02
C SER A 66 -13.32 -5.98 2.44
N CYS A 67 -12.91 -4.92 3.14
CA CYS A 67 -13.42 -4.59 4.47
C CYS A 67 -14.22 -3.30 4.44
N ILE A 68 -15.39 -3.30 5.08
CA ILE A 68 -16.22 -2.11 5.28
C ILE A 68 -16.04 -1.65 6.72
N VAL A 69 -15.44 -0.47 6.90
CA VAL A 69 -15.28 0.16 8.22
C VAL A 69 -16.27 1.32 8.34
N LEU A 70 -17.20 1.21 9.28
CA LEU A 70 -18.16 2.29 9.58
C LEU A 70 -17.54 3.29 10.56
N TYR A 71 -17.29 4.51 10.09
CA TYR A 71 -16.83 5.61 10.94
C TYR A 71 -18.02 6.45 11.45
N LYS A 72 -18.14 6.64 12.77
CA LYS A 72 -19.14 7.57 13.32
C LYS A 72 -18.68 9.01 13.10
N SER A 73 -19.40 9.75 12.26
CA SER A 73 -19.21 11.19 12.12
C SER A 73 -19.88 11.92 13.28
N CYS A 74 -19.12 12.24 14.32
CA CYS A 74 -19.46 13.31 15.26
C CYS A 74 -18.26 14.26 15.31
N ARG A 75 -18.33 15.38 14.57
CA ARG A 75 -17.32 16.47 14.46
C ARG A 75 -16.05 16.25 13.60
N ILE A 76 -15.83 15.10 12.96
CA ILE A 76 -14.61 14.85 12.15
C ILE A 76 -14.69 15.40 10.71
N ALA A 77 -15.88 15.76 10.22
CA ALA A 77 -16.07 16.28 8.86
C ALA A 77 -15.30 17.60 8.56
N GLN A 78 -14.90 18.37 9.58
CA GLN A 78 -14.04 19.55 9.41
C GLN A 78 -12.54 19.21 9.26
N ALA A 79 -12.09 18.06 9.77
CA ALA A 79 -10.69 17.65 9.65
C ALA A 79 -10.40 17.01 8.28
N LEU A 80 -11.32 16.19 7.75
CA LEU A 80 -11.15 15.54 6.45
C LEU A 80 -11.22 16.53 5.26
N LYS A 81 -11.91 17.67 5.40
CA LYS A 81 -11.89 18.75 4.40
C LYS A 81 -10.53 19.47 4.28
N ARG A 82 -9.64 19.34 5.27
CA ARG A 82 -8.29 19.93 5.23
C ARG A 82 -7.22 19.00 4.66
N CYS A 83 -7.51 17.70 4.50
CA CYS A 83 -6.58 16.74 3.89
C CYS A 83 -6.84 16.51 2.39
N LEU A 84 -7.91 17.10 1.84
CA LEU A 84 -8.30 17.00 0.42
C LEU A 84 -8.33 18.37 -0.28
N ALA A 85 -7.65 19.38 0.28
CA ALA A 85 -7.43 20.69 -0.33
C ALA A 85 -5.93 20.97 -0.41
#